data_AF-A0A2P2IIY3-F1
#
_entry.id   AF-A0A2P2IIY3-F1
#
_cell.length_a   1.000
_cell.length_b   1.000
_cell.length_c   1.000
_cell.angle_alpha   90.00
_cell.angle_beta   90.00
_cell.angle_gamma   90.00
#
_symmetry.space_group_name_H-M   'P 1'
#
loop_
_entity.id
_entity.type
_entity.pdbx_description
1 polymer ?
#
loop_
_entity_poly.entity_id
_entity_poly.type
_entity_poly.pdbx_seq_one_letter_code
_entity_poly.pdbx_strand_id
1 'polypeptide(L)' 'MLHVGLACVVPQPEKRPTMAEVAKMIEDIRVEQSPLGEDYDESRNSLSPSLATTDDGLAGY' A
#
# COMPACT_ATOMS: atom_id res chain seq x y z
N MET A 1 1.61 -13.29 2.31
CA MET A 1 1.85 -11.96 1.69
C MET A 1 3.17 -11.85 0.93
N LEU A 2 4.31 -12.39 1.41
CA LEU A 2 5.60 -12.29 0.70
C LEU A 2 5.57 -12.83 -0.75
N HIS A 3 4.97 -14.00 -0.97
CA HIS A 3 4.84 -14.60 -2.31
C HIS A 3 4.14 -13.67 -3.33
N VAL A 4 3.07 -12.99 -2.92
CA VAL A 4 2.36 -12.01 -3.76
C VAL A 4 3.31 -10.86 -4.11
N GLY A 5 4.03 -10.34 -3.12
CA GLY A 5 5.00 -9.25 -3.32
C GLY A 5 6.09 -9.60 -4.33
N LEU A 6 6.66 -10.81 -4.25
CA LEU A 6 7.68 -11.29 -5.18
C LEU A 6 7.15 -11.39 -6.63
N ALA A 7 5.90 -11.83 -6.80
CA ALA A 7 5.27 -11.91 -8.12
C ALA A 7 5.05 -10.51 -8.74
N CYS A 8 4.72 -9.50 -7.94
CA CYS A 8 4.47 -8.14 -8.40
C CYS A 8 5.73 -7.38 -8.85
N VAL A 9 6.93 -7.79 -8.43
CA VAL A 9 8.20 -7.07 -8.68
C VAL A 9 9.12 -7.77 -9.66
N VAL A 10 8.61 -8.73 -10.44
CA VAL A 10 9.37 -9.38 -11.50
C VAL A 10 9.90 -8.34 -12.52
N PRO A 11 11.17 -8.45 -12.98
CA PRO A 11 11.76 -7.46 -13.89
C PRO A 11 11.00 -7.25 -15.20
N GLN A 12 10.38 -8.31 -15.73
CA GLN A 12 9.58 -8.29 -16.94
C GLN A 12 8.14 -7.86 -16.62
N PRO A 13 7.67 -6.69 -17.09
CA PRO A 13 6.35 -6.18 -16.74
C PRO A 13 5.21 -7.04 -17.27
N GLU A 14 5.39 -7.71 -18.41
CA GLU A 14 4.39 -8.60 -19.02
C GLU A 14 4.15 -9.87 -18.19
N LYS A 15 5.07 -10.20 -17.28
CA LYS A 15 4.96 -11.36 -16.37
C LYS A 15 4.38 -10.99 -15.01
N ARG A 16 4.15 -9.70 -14.75
CA ARG A 16 3.55 -9.28 -13.49
C ARG A 16 2.06 -9.61 -13.53
N PRO A 17 1.48 -10.07 -12.40
CA PRO A 17 0.06 -10.33 -12.33
C PRO A 17 -0.74 -9.03 -12.52
N THR A 18 -1.92 -9.16 -13.10
CA THR A 18 -2.93 -8.10 -13.09
C THR A 18 -3.42 -7.85 -11.67
N MET A 19 -4.01 -6.68 -11.42
CA MET A 19 -4.58 -6.39 -10.10
C MET A 19 -5.70 -7.37 -9.70
N ALA A 20 -6.43 -7.92 -10.67
CA ALA A 20 -7.45 -8.95 -10.41
C ALA A 20 -6.84 -10.27 -9.92
N GLU A 21 -5.71 -10.69 -10.50
CA GLU A 21 -4.98 -11.87 -10.05
C GLU A 21 -4.35 -11.65 -8.68
N VAL A 22 -3.81 -10.45 -8.41
CA VAL A 22 -3.28 -10.09 -7.09
C VAL A 22 -4.36 -10.17 -6.02
N ALA A 23 -5.56 -9.64 -6.29
CA ALA A 23 -6.69 -9.72 -5.36
C ALA A 23 -7.05 -11.17 -5.04
N LYS A 24 -7.18 -12.01 -6.08
CA LYS A 24 -7.45 -13.44 -5.93
C LYS A 24 -6.37 -14.16 -5.11
N MET A 25 -5.09 -13.91 -5.39
CA MET A 25 -3.98 -14.49 -4.63
C MET A 25 -4.02 -14.09 -3.14
N ILE A 26 -4.43 -12.86 -2.83
CA ILE A 26 -4.57 -12.38 -1.46
C ILE A 26 -5.76 -13.04 -0.76
N GLU A 27 -6.89 -13.17 -1.44
CA GLU A 27 -8.09 -13.85 -0.95
C GLU A 27 -7.80 -15.32 -0.64
N ASP A 28 -7.14 -16.04 -1.54
CA ASP A 28 -6.74 -17.44 -1.35
C ASP A 28 -5.86 -17.63 -0.09
N ILE A 29 -4.97 -16.67 0.20
CA ILE A 29 -4.14 -16.69 1.43
C ILE A 29 -4.97 -16.44 2.69
N ARG A 30 -5.98 -15.55 2.64
CA ARG A 30 -6.85 -15.25 3.78
C ARG A 30 -7.69 -16.45 4.20
N VAL A 31 -8.03 -17.32 3.24
CA VAL A 31 -8.80 -18.55 3.53
C VAL A 31 -7.95 -19.57 4.29
N GLU A 32 -6.65 -19.65 4.02
CA GLU A 32 -5.75 -20.65 4.64
C GLU A 32 -5.12 -20.20 5.98
N GLN A 33 -5.10 -18.90 6.29
CA GLN A 33 -4.52 -18.36 7.53
C GLN A 33 -5.64 -17.97 8.52
N SER A 34 -5.97 -18.90 9.43
CA SER A 34 -7.05 -18.81 10.45
C SER A 34 -6.91 -17.66 11.49
N PRO A 35 -7.80 -17.59 12.50
CA PRO A 35 -8.83 -16.58 12.74
C PRO A 35 -8.38 -15.47 13.72
N LEU A 36 -7.16 -14.94 13.57
CA LEU A 36 -6.71 -13.87 14.47
C LEU A 36 -7.29 -12.53 14.06
N GLY A 37 -8.46 -12.25 14.64
CA GLY A 37 -8.97 -10.90 14.80
C GLY A 37 -8.03 -10.05 15.66
N GLU A 38 -8.01 -8.76 15.28
CA GLU A 38 -8.02 -7.66 16.24
C GLU A 38 -6.76 -7.45 17.09
N ASP A 39 -5.75 -6.78 16.51
CA ASP A 39 -5.10 -5.65 17.18
C ASP A 39 -4.48 -4.74 16.10
N TYR A 40 -5.29 -3.87 15.51
CA TYR A 40 -4.79 -2.79 14.66
C TYR A 40 -4.25 -1.72 15.62
N ASP A 41 -2.94 -1.71 15.87
CA ASP A 41 -2.27 -0.67 16.67
C ASP A 41 -2.54 0.72 16.05
N GLU A 42 -3.40 1.47 16.73
CA GLU A 42 -3.92 2.79 16.36
C GLU A 42 -2.86 3.91 16.44
N SER A 43 -1.60 3.58 16.77
CA SER A 43 -0.47 4.52 16.85
C SER A 43 -0.06 5.15 15.49
N ARG A 44 -0.68 4.73 14.38
CA ARG A 44 -0.36 5.22 13.02
C ARG A 44 -1.09 6.47 12.54
N ASN A 45 -1.77 7.22 13.41
CA ASN A 45 -2.27 8.56 13.04
C ASN A 45 -1.16 9.63 12.94
N SER A 46 0.06 9.25 12.56
CA SER A 46 1.16 10.18 12.27
C SER A 46 0.89 10.87 10.94
N LEU A 47 -0.06 11.81 10.93
CA LEU A 47 -0.27 12.73 9.82
C LEU A 47 0.99 13.61 9.70
N SER A 48 1.96 13.18 8.88
CA SER A 48 2.98 14.12 8.39
C SER A 48 2.27 15.11 7.46
N PRO A 49 2.25 16.41 7.77
CA PRO A 49 1.63 17.37 6.88
C PRO A 49 2.47 17.45 5.61
N SER A 50 1.91 17.08 4.46
CA SER A 50 2.48 17.48 3.18
C SER A 50 2.29 18.98 3.05
N LEU A 51 3.30 19.75 3.45
CA LEU A 51 3.35 21.20 3.23
C LEU A 51 3.39 21.45 1.72
N ALA A 52 2.27 21.87 1.15
CA ALA A 52 2.22 22.36 -0.22
C ALA A 52 2.96 23.70 -0.27
N THR A 53 4.18 23.71 -0.80
CA THR A 53 4.91 24.94 -1.10
C THR A 53 4.37 25.52 -2.41
N THR A 54 3.28 26.28 -2.33
CA THR A 54 2.95 27.22 -3.40
C THR A 54 3.52 28.57 -3.01
N ASP A 55 4.53 28.99 -3.78
CA ASP A 55 5.06 30.34 -3.80
C ASP A 55 3.92 31.33 -4.08
N ASP A 56 3.62 32.20 -3.10
CA ASP A 56 2.78 33.38 -3.31
C ASP A 56 3.49 34.55 -2.63
N GLY A 57 4.28 35.26 -3.43
CA GLY A 57 4.97 36.47 -3.02
C GLY A 57 3.97 37.57 -2.69
N LEU A 58 3.84 37.91 -1.41
CA LEU A 58 3.14 39.11 -0.97
C LEU A 58 4.14 40.17 -0.52
N ALA A 59 4.10 41.25 -1.29
CA ALA A 59 4.89 42.47 -1.23
C ALA A 59 5.07 43.03 0.19
N GLY A 60 6.30 43.42 0.50
CA GLY A 60 6.57 44.34 1.58
C GLY A 60 6.30 45.77 1.12
N TYR A 61 5.35 46.44 1.79
CA TYR A 61 5.47 47.75 2.44
C TYR A 61 4.25 47.95 3.35
#